data_AF-A0A6B3GVW5-F1
#
_entry.id   AF-A0A6B3GVW5-F1
#
_cell.length_a   1.000
_cell.length_b   1.000
_cell.length_c   1.000
_cell.angle_alpha   90.00
_cell.angle_beta   90.00
_cell.angle_gamma   90.00
#
_symmetry.space_group_name_H-M   'P 1'
#
loop_
_entity.id
_entity.type
_entity.pdbx_description
1 polymer ?
#
loop_
_entity_poly.entity_id
_entity_poly.type
_entity_poly.pdbx_seq_one_letter_code
_entity_poly.pdbx_strand_id
1 'polypeptide(L)'
;NGRPADSITAHAGARFSSIAAVAHLVSRGVLLDVARARGLDRLPGDHAVTPEDLAAAEEFGGVRVRAGDIVLVRTGQMRLALAGDRDAYGYPSPGLSVRTPEWFHARDVAAVANDTLTFEIFPPEIADLWLPVHAL
;
A
#
# COMPACT_ATOMS: atom_id res chain seq x y z
N ASN A 1 -0.42 -19.17 -4.37
CA ASN A 1 -0.04 -20.21 -5.38
C ASN A 1 0.51 -21.52 -4.80
N GLY A 2 0.31 -21.83 -3.50
CA GLY A 2 0.60 -23.15 -2.93
C GLY A 2 2.07 -23.60 -2.96
N ARG A 3 3.03 -22.68 -3.10
CA ARG A 3 4.46 -23.03 -3.13
C ARG A 3 5.03 -23.10 -1.71
N PRO A 4 5.88 -24.10 -1.40
CA PRO A 4 6.55 -24.20 -0.10
C PRO A 4 7.43 -22.98 0.21
N ALA A 5 7.41 -22.52 1.46
CA ALA A 5 8.24 -21.39 1.90
C ALA A 5 9.75 -21.72 1.86
N ASP A 6 10.12 -22.99 2.05
CA ASP A 6 11.50 -23.47 1.98
C ASP A 6 12.09 -23.49 0.56
N SER A 7 11.29 -23.13 -0.46
CA SER A 7 11.76 -22.93 -1.84
C SER A 7 12.62 -21.67 -2.00
N ILE A 8 12.67 -20.79 -0.98
CA ILE A 8 13.51 -19.60 -0.91
C ILE A 8 14.66 -19.88 0.04
N THR A 9 15.91 -19.85 -0.45
CA THR A 9 17.10 -20.17 0.36
C THR A 9 18.23 -19.19 0.10
N ALA A 10 19.19 -19.09 1.02
CA ALA A 10 20.37 -18.25 0.84
C ALA A 10 21.23 -18.65 -0.38
N HIS A 11 21.28 -19.95 -0.70
CA HIS A 11 22.13 -20.47 -1.78
C HIS A 11 21.47 -20.39 -3.15
N ALA A 12 20.15 -20.61 -3.21
CA ALA A 12 19.42 -20.65 -4.49
C ALA A 12 18.58 -19.40 -4.76
N GLY A 13 18.47 -18.48 -3.80
CA GLY A 13 17.58 -17.32 -3.86
C GLY A 13 16.10 -17.73 -3.90
N ALA A 14 15.27 -16.81 -4.39
CA ALA A 14 13.85 -17.06 -4.66
C ALA A 14 13.67 -17.71 -6.05
N ARG A 15 13.39 -19.02 -6.08
CA ARG A 15 13.12 -19.76 -7.33
C ARG A 15 11.72 -19.53 -7.90
N PHE A 16 10.83 -18.94 -7.10
CA PHE A 16 9.46 -18.59 -7.45
C PHE A 16 9.11 -17.23 -6.83
N SER A 17 8.18 -16.48 -7.42
CA SER A 17 7.81 -15.11 -7.01
C SER A 17 8.99 -14.14 -6.90
N SER A 18 10.10 -14.41 -7.59
CA SER A 18 11.24 -13.49 -7.66
C SER A 18 10.92 -12.30 -8.54
N ILE A 19 11.44 -11.12 -8.19
CA ILE A 19 11.34 -9.92 -9.03
C ILE A 19 11.96 -10.13 -10.41
N ALA A 20 12.93 -11.05 -10.55
CA ALA A 20 13.54 -11.39 -11.84
C ALA A 20 12.53 -12.02 -12.83
N ALA A 21 11.41 -12.55 -12.35
CA ALA A 21 10.33 -13.05 -13.21
C ALA A 21 9.46 -11.91 -13.79
N VAL A 22 9.53 -10.71 -13.24
CA VAL A 22 8.82 -9.53 -13.75
C VAL A 22 9.69 -8.85 -14.80
N ALA A 23 9.52 -9.23 -16.07
CA ALA A 23 10.31 -8.67 -17.17
C ALA A 23 10.12 -7.14 -17.30
N HIS A 24 8.87 -6.68 -17.16
CA HIS A 24 8.51 -5.26 -17.15
C HIS A 24 7.37 -5.02 -16.16
N LEU A 25 7.44 -3.90 -15.45
CA LEU A 25 6.32 -3.37 -14.65
C LEU A 25 5.94 -2.01 -15.23
N VAL A 26 5.17 -2.03 -16.31
CA VAL A 26 4.71 -0.82 -17.00
C VAL A 26 3.21 -0.94 -17.21
N SER A 27 2.46 -0.03 -16.60
CA SER A 27 1.03 0.10 -16.77
C SER A 27 0.61 1.54 -16.50
N ARG A 28 -0.69 1.82 -16.61
CA ARG A 28 -1.25 3.11 -16.23
C ARG A 28 -1.18 3.29 -14.71
N GLY A 29 -0.59 4.40 -14.27
CA GLY A 29 -0.61 4.82 -12.87
C GLY A 29 -1.88 5.61 -12.54
N VAL A 30 -2.45 5.36 -11.36
CA VAL A 30 -3.55 6.17 -10.79
C VAL A 30 -3.14 6.63 -9.40
N LEU A 31 -3.03 7.95 -9.20
CA LEU A 31 -2.77 8.53 -7.89
C LEU A 31 -4.09 8.77 -7.14
N LEU A 32 -4.22 8.16 -5.97
CA LEU A 32 -5.28 8.40 -5.01
C LEU A 32 -4.71 9.22 -3.85
N ASP A 33 -4.98 10.53 -3.85
CA ASP A 33 -4.53 11.44 -2.80
C ASP A 33 -5.51 11.47 -1.62
N VAL A 34 -5.43 10.45 -0.77
CA VAL A 34 -6.32 10.27 0.38
C VAL A 34 -6.18 11.41 1.39
N ALA A 35 -4.95 11.88 1.62
CA ALA A 35 -4.72 13.02 2.52
C ALA A 35 -5.45 14.27 2.01
N ARG A 36 -5.28 14.63 0.73
CA ARG A 36 -5.94 15.83 0.17
C ARG A 36 -7.44 15.67 0.00
N ALA A 37 -7.94 14.48 -0.32
CA ALA A 37 -9.38 14.20 -0.33
C ALA A 37 -10.04 14.45 1.04
N ARG A 38 -9.27 14.32 2.13
CA ARG A 38 -9.70 14.65 3.50
C ARG A 38 -9.38 16.09 3.92
N GLY A 39 -8.87 16.93 3.02
CA GLY A 39 -8.47 18.31 3.31
C GLY A 39 -7.20 18.43 4.15
N LEU A 40 -6.37 17.38 4.19
CA LEU A 40 -5.14 17.31 4.99
C LEU A 40 -3.89 17.29 4.09
N ASP A 41 -2.76 17.73 4.65
CA ASP A 41 -1.46 17.56 4.00
C ASP A 41 -0.81 16.20 4.31
N ARG A 42 -1.13 15.63 5.47
CA ARG A 42 -0.71 14.32 5.97
C ARG A 42 -1.81 13.73 6.85
N LEU A 43 -2.08 12.44 6.71
CA LEU A 43 -3.01 11.71 7.56
C LEU A 43 -2.47 11.58 9.00
N PRO A 44 -3.33 11.44 10.03
CA PRO A 44 -2.92 11.03 11.36
C PRO A 44 -2.11 9.73 11.35
N GLY A 45 -1.20 9.55 12.30
CA GLY A 45 -0.31 8.36 12.34
C GLY A 45 -1.04 7.04 12.58
N ASP A 46 -2.25 7.09 13.13
CA ASP A 46 -3.14 5.98 13.43
C ASP A 46 -4.28 5.82 12.41
N HIS A 47 -4.23 6.55 11.29
CA HIS A 47 -5.30 6.51 10.28
C HIS A 47 -5.19 5.28 9.39
N ALA A 48 -6.14 4.35 9.54
CA ALA A 48 -6.33 3.25 8.61
C ALA A 48 -7.07 3.73 7.34
N VAL A 49 -6.40 3.66 6.19
CA VAL A 49 -6.96 4.01 4.88
C VAL A 49 -7.93 2.92 4.46
N THR A 50 -9.23 3.24 4.38
CA THR A 50 -10.29 2.27 4.08
C THR A 50 -10.71 2.27 2.61
N PRO A 51 -11.48 1.28 2.13
CA PRO A 51 -12.11 1.33 0.80
C PRO A 51 -12.91 2.61 0.53
N GLU A 52 -13.55 3.18 1.55
CA GLU A 52 -14.29 4.43 1.45
C GLU A 52 -13.35 5.63 1.23
N ASP A 53 -12.17 5.64 1.86
CA ASP A 53 -11.13 6.64 1.61
C ASP A 53 -10.63 6.58 0.17
N LEU A 54 -10.44 5.37 -0.36
CA LEU A 54 -10.01 5.16 -1.75
C LEU A 54 -11.07 5.69 -2.72
N ALA A 55 -12.35 5.40 -2.48
CA ALA A 55 -13.46 5.90 -3.30
C ALA A 55 -13.58 7.44 -3.24
N ALA A 56 -13.44 8.03 -2.04
CA ALA A 56 -13.43 9.48 -1.88
C ALA A 56 -12.24 10.13 -2.60
N ALA A 57 -11.08 9.48 -2.61
CA ALA A 57 -9.90 9.94 -3.35
C ALA A 57 -10.09 9.82 -4.88
N GLU A 58 -10.78 8.79 -5.37
CA GLU A 58 -11.18 8.68 -6.78
C GLU A 58 -12.10 9.83 -7.19
N GLU A 59 -13.10 10.16 -6.37
CA GLU A 59 -14.00 11.29 -6.60
C GLU A 59 -13.26 12.63 -6.57
N PHE A 60 -12.45 12.86 -5.55
CA PHE A 60 -11.64 14.07 -5.42
C PHE A 60 -10.71 14.28 -6.62
N GLY A 61 -10.04 13.23 -7.07
CA GLY A 61 -9.11 13.29 -8.20
C GLY A 61 -9.78 13.30 -9.57
N GLY A 62 -11.10 13.04 -9.66
CA GLY A 62 -11.76 12.82 -10.94
C GLY A 62 -11.19 11.63 -11.72
N VAL A 63 -10.66 10.64 -11.02
CA VAL A 63 -10.01 9.45 -11.59
C VAL A 63 -10.80 8.19 -11.28
N ARG A 64 -10.57 7.13 -12.06
CA ARG A 64 -11.09 5.80 -11.78
C ARG A 64 -10.00 4.75 -11.94
N VAL A 65 -9.90 3.89 -10.93
CA VAL A 65 -9.11 2.66 -10.92
C VAL A 65 -9.86 1.59 -11.71
N ARG A 66 -9.13 0.88 -12.56
CA ARG A 66 -9.61 -0.21 -13.39
C ARG A 66 -8.55 -1.31 -13.50
N ALA A 67 -8.97 -2.43 -14.05
CA ALA A 67 -8.13 -3.60 -14.27
C ALA A 67 -6.77 -3.25 -14.90
N GLY A 68 -5.71 -3.78 -14.30
CA GLY A 68 -4.33 -3.61 -14.74
C GLY A 68 -3.63 -2.35 -14.25
N ASP A 69 -4.32 -1.42 -13.58
CA ASP A 69 -3.68 -0.20 -13.08
C ASP A 69 -2.64 -0.47 -11.99
N ILE A 70 -1.67 0.44 -11.88
CA ILE A 70 -0.81 0.59 -10.71
C ILE A 70 -1.40 1.74 -9.87
N VAL A 71 -1.88 1.43 -8.67
CA VAL A 71 -2.48 2.42 -7.77
C VAL A 71 -1.40 2.99 -6.85
N LEU A 72 -1.31 4.31 -6.79
CA LEU A 72 -0.41 5.05 -5.90
C LEU A 72 -1.26 5.73 -4.83
N VAL A 73 -1.14 5.33 -3.58
CA VAL A 73 -1.91 5.91 -2.47
C VAL A 73 -1.04 6.93 -1.73
N ARG A 74 -1.46 8.19 -1.72
CA ARG A 74 -0.75 9.24 -0.98
C ARG A 74 -1.41 9.49 0.38
N THR A 75 -0.65 9.24 1.43
CA THR A 75 -0.98 9.51 2.84
C THR A 75 -0.33 10.80 3.37
N GLY A 76 0.73 11.27 2.68
CA GLY A 76 1.56 12.40 3.09
C GLY A 76 2.68 12.04 4.06
N GLN A 77 2.84 10.76 4.44
CA GLN A 77 3.77 10.31 5.47
C GLN A 77 5.25 10.56 5.11
N MET A 78 5.60 10.44 3.82
CA MET A 78 6.95 10.72 3.29
C MET A 78 7.50 12.12 3.67
N ARG A 79 6.63 13.08 3.99
CA ARG A 79 7.04 14.42 4.45
C ARG A 79 7.90 14.37 5.72
N LEU A 80 7.68 13.39 6.60
CA LEU A 80 8.47 13.22 7.83
C LEU A 80 9.91 12.82 7.51
N ALA A 81 10.08 11.84 6.60
CA ALA A 81 11.40 11.43 6.12
C ALA A 81 12.15 12.59 5.43
N LEU A 82 11.43 13.36 4.60
CA LEU A 82 12.00 14.54 3.92
C LEU A 82 12.39 15.67 4.88
N ALA A 83 11.72 15.78 6.03
CA ALA A 83 12.08 16.69 7.11
C ALA A 83 13.22 16.16 8.00
N GLY A 84 13.69 14.92 7.76
CA GLY A 84 14.75 14.28 8.53
C GLY A 84 14.27 13.45 9.73
N ASP A 85 12.97 13.39 9.99
CA ASP A 85 12.39 12.60 11.08
C ASP A 85 12.09 11.17 10.61
N ARG A 86 13.11 10.32 10.68
CA ARG A 86 13.05 8.93 10.24
C ARG A 86 12.23 8.04 11.18
N ASP A 87 12.24 8.36 12.47
CA ASP A 87 11.52 7.58 13.48
C ASP A 87 10.01 7.80 13.31
N ALA A 88 9.57 9.06 13.20
CA ALA A 88 8.17 9.37 12.97
C ALA A 88 7.68 8.94 11.57
N TYR A 89 8.56 8.88 10.57
CA TYR A 89 8.22 8.29 9.27
C TYR A 89 7.85 6.80 9.40
N GLY A 90 8.57 6.06 10.25
CA GLY A 90 8.38 4.63 10.46
C GLY A 90 7.25 4.27 11.43
N TYR A 91 7.07 5.03 12.53
CA TYR A 91 6.07 4.71 13.55
C TYR A 91 5.66 5.93 14.42
N PRO A 92 4.35 6.11 14.72
CA PRO A 92 3.20 5.46 14.09
C PRO A 92 3.03 5.94 12.64
N SER A 93 2.49 5.08 11.77
CA SER A 93 2.40 5.31 10.34
C SER A 93 0.99 4.99 9.83
N PRO A 94 0.31 5.94 9.13
CA PRO A 94 -0.93 5.61 8.46
C PRO A 94 -0.65 4.57 7.38
N GLY A 95 -1.69 3.86 6.95
CA GLY A 95 -1.53 2.91 5.85
C GLY A 95 -2.82 2.21 5.53
N LEU A 96 -2.73 1.29 4.59
CA LEU A 96 -3.87 0.52 4.11
C LEU A 96 -4.50 -0.33 5.23
N SER A 97 -5.83 -0.27 5.32
CA SER A 97 -6.62 -1.15 6.19
C SER A 97 -6.64 -2.59 5.65
N VAL A 98 -6.84 -3.57 6.53
CA VAL A 98 -7.07 -5.00 6.18
C VAL A 98 -8.25 -5.20 5.23
N ARG A 99 -9.14 -4.21 5.11
CA ARG A 99 -10.28 -4.20 4.18
C ARG A 99 -9.91 -3.85 2.74
N THR A 100 -8.74 -3.26 2.51
CA THR A 100 -8.36 -2.75 1.16
C THR A 100 -7.94 -3.81 0.14
N PRO A 101 -7.35 -4.97 0.50
CA PRO A 101 -7.06 -6.03 -0.48
C PRO A 101 -8.27 -6.47 -1.29
N GLU A 102 -9.44 -6.62 -0.64
CA GLU A 102 -10.68 -6.99 -1.34
C GLU A 102 -11.09 -5.92 -2.37
N TRP A 103 -10.92 -4.63 -2.04
CA TRP A 103 -11.24 -3.52 -2.94
C TRP A 103 -10.33 -3.50 -4.17
N PHE A 104 -9.02 -3.75 -3.98
CA PHE A 104 -8.05 -3.83 -5.07
C PHE A 104 -8.27 -5.07 -5.93
N HIS A 105 -8.54 -6.22 -5.30
CA HIS A 105 -8.84 -7.47 -5.98
C HIS A 105 -10.09 -7.36 -6.85
N ALA A 106 -11.19 -6.79 -6.32
CA ALA A 106 -12.43 -6.57 -7.07
C ALA A 106 -12.27 -5.68 -8.31
N ARG A 107 -11.13 -4.99 -8.45
CA ARG A 107 -10.80 -4.10 -9.58
C ARG A 107 -9.65 -4.62 -10.44
N ASP A 108 -9.15 -5.83 -10.18
CA ASP A 108 -8.00 -6.43 -10.87
C ASP A 108 -6.79 -5.47 -10.94
N VAL A 109 -6.50 -4.78 -9.83
CA VAL A 109 -5.34 -3.90 -9.72
C VAL A 109 -4.06 -4.71 -9.85
N ALA A 110 -3.12 -4.25 -10.69
CA ALA A 110 -1.88 -4.99 -10.97
C ALA A 110 -0.85 -4.83 -9.85
N ALA A 111 -0.76 -3.62 -9.28
CA ALA A 111 0.13 -3.33 -8.16
C ALA A 111 -0.36 -2.10 -7.38
N VAL A 112 0.04 -2.01 -6.12
CA VAL A 112 -0.22 -0.86 -5.26
C VAL A 112 1.10 -0.40 -4.65
N ALA A 113 1.29 0.91 -4.58
CA ALA A 113 2.37 1.54 -3.81
C ALA A 113 1.80 2.67 -2.97
N ASN A 114 2.50 3.02 -1.89
CA ASN A 114 2.18 4.22 -1.12
C ASN A 114 3.45 4.90 -0.61
N ASP A 115 3.27 6.03 0.07
CA ASP A 115 4.34 6.89 0.55
C ASP A 115 4.69 6.67 2.03
N THR A 116 4.54 5.43 2.51
CA THR A 116 4.81 5.01 3.89
C THR A 116 5.91 3.93 3.93
N LEU A 117 6.47 3.67 5.11
CA LEU A 117 7.49 2.61 5.28
C LEU A 117 6.86 1.20 5.29
N THR A 118 5.71 1.06 5.96
CA THR A 118 5.11 -0.23 6.31
C THR A 118 3.99 -0.65 5.38
N PHE A 119 3.62 0.16 4.37
CA PHE A 119 2.51 -0.10 3.43
C PHE A 119 1.10 -0.14 4.07
N GLU A 120 0.88 -0.96 5.08
CA GLU A 120 -0.34 -0.98 5.89
C GLU A 120 -0.21 -0.16 7.17
N ILE A 121 -1.36 0.11 7.79
CA ILE A 121 -1.47 0.85 9.04
C ILE A 121 -0.61 0.21 10.14
N PHE A 122 0.15 1.05 10.86
CA PHE A 122 1.07 0.58 11.89
C PHE A 122 1.06 1.54 13.10
N PRO A 123 0.56 1.13 14.28
CA PRO A 123 0.24 -0.24 14.73
C PRO A 123 -0.98 -0.88 14.04
N PRO A 124 -1.11 -2.22 14.04
CA PRO A 124 -2.18 -2.91 13.32
C PRO A 124 -3.57 -2.64 13.90
N GLU A 125 -4.60 -2.65 13.04
CA GLU A 125 -6.01 -2.48 13.43
C GLU A 125 -6.52 -3.58 14.36
N ILE A 126 -5.96 -4.79 14.22
CA ILE A 126 -6.37 -5.98 14.96
C ILE A 126 -5.20 -6.38 15.85
N ALA A 127 -5.45 -6.46 17.16
CA ALA A 127 -4.45 -6.86 18.14
C ALA A 127 -3.79 -8.20 17.75
N ASP A 128 -2.46 -8.25 17.86
CA ASP A 128 -1.62 -9.42 17.56
C ASP A 128 -1.64 -9.95 16.11
N LEU A 129 -2.36 -9.29 15.19
CA LEU A 129 -2.34 -9.61 13.76
C LEU A 129 -1.38 -8.67 13.03
N TRP A 130 -0.12 -9.07 12.97
CA TRP A 130 0.94 -8.26 12.37
C TRP A 130 0.99 -8.40 10.86
N LEU A 131 0.98 -7.27 10.18
CA LEU A 131 1.17 -7.14 8.74
C LEU A 131 0.25 -8.03 7.86
N PRO A 132 -1.07 -8.18 8.16
CA PRO A 132 -1.96 -9.03 7.38
C PRO A 132 -2.10 -8.60 5.91
N VAL A 133 -2.01 -7.30 5.61
CA VAL A 133 -2.15 -6.83 4.22
C VAL A 133 -0.98 -7.33 3.36
N HIS A 134 0.23 -7.46 3.91
CA HIS A 134 1.35 -8.07 3.16
C HIS A 134 1.12 -9.54 2.78
N ALA A 135 0.26 -10.24 3.52
CA ALA A 135 0.01 -11.67 3.31
C ALA A 135 -1.14 -11.95 2.33
N LEU A 136 -2.01 -10.96 2.06
CA LEU A 136 -3.22 -11.06 1.24
C LEU A 136 -2.97 -10.63 -0.21
#